data_AF-A0A3R6LS37-F1
#
_entry.id   AF-A0A3R6LS37-F1
#
_cell.length_a   1.000
_cell.length_b   1.000
_cell.length_c   1.000
_cell.angle_alpha   90.00
_cell.angle_beta   90.00
_cell.angle_gamma   90.00
#
_symmetry.space_group_name_H-M   'P 1'
#
loop_
_entity.id
_entity.type
_entity.pdbx_description
1 polymer ?
#
loop_
_entity_poly.entity_id
_entity_poly.type
_entity_poly.pdbx_seq_one_letter_code
_entity_poly.pdbx_strand_id
1 'polypeptide(L)'
;LRAWRKDYAPHSPEEAFHPRFVEALQKQDQVEYLLDVLLFGETEEKAALITDYGKDVIQLEKRMAELAAANAARTKKHHERHAAAPEH
;
A
#
# COMPACT_ATOMS: atom_id res chain seq x y z
N LEU A 1 -8.05 2.27 3.16
CA LEU A 1 -6.59 2.50 3.04
C LEU A 1 -5.87 2.85 4.36
N ARG A 2 -6.54 3.37 5.41
CA ARG A 2 -5.89 3.64 6.72
C ARG A 2 -6.04 2.54 7.79
N ALA A 3 -6.54 1.35 7.44
CA ALA A 3 -6.77 0.27 8.41
C ALA A 3 -5.47 -0.14 9.15
N TRP A 4 -4.34 -0.17 8.44
CA TRP A 4 -3.04 -0.52 9.02
C TRP A 4 -2.60 0.40 10.18
N ARG A 5 -2.96 1.69 10.14
CA ARG A 5 -2.66 2.63 11.24
C ARG A 5 -3.40 2.27 12.52
N LYS A 6 -4.53 1.57 12.39
CA LYS A 6 -5.34 1.12 13.53
C LYS A 6 -4.96 -0.29 13.96
N ASP A 7 -4.69 -1.18 13.00
CA ASP A 7 -4.44 -2.60 13.25
C ASP A 7 -3.02 -2.88 13.77
N TYR A 8 -2.06 -1.98 13.52
CA TYR A 8 -0.66 -2.15 13.90
C TYR A 8 -0.09 -1.02 14.76
N ALA A 9 -0.92 -0.05 15.18
CA ALA A 9 -0.48 0.93 16.16
C ALA A 9 -0.23 0.24 17.51
N PRO A 10 0.83 0.63 18.25
CA PRO A 10 1.01 0.15 19.61
C PRO A 10 -0.15 0.60 20.48
N HIS A 11 -0.59 -0.28 21.37
CA HIS A 11 -1.67 -0.04 22.31
C HIS A 11 -1.17 0.65 23.59
N SER A 12 0.16 0.67 23.80
CA SER A 12 0.81 1.35 24.91
C SER A 12 2.16 1.95 24.48
N PRO A 13 2.64 3.03 25.12
CA PRO A 13 3.92 3.66 24.81
C PRO A 13 5.16 2.79 25.13
N GLU A 14 4.99 1.70 25.87
CA GLU A 14 6.04 0.73 26.24
C GLU A 14 6.13 -0.46 25.25
N GLU A 15 5.13 -0.61 24.37
CA GLU A 15 5.07 -1.69 23.39
C GLU A 15 6.00 -1.40 22.20
N ALA A 16 6.85 -2.38 21.86
CA ALA A 16 7.74 -2.26 20.71
C ALA A 16 6.94 -2.17 19.41
N PHE A 17 7.21 -1.13 18.61
CA PHE A 17 6.55 -0.97 17.32
C PHE A 17 6.82 -2.18 16.42
N HIS A 18 5.76 -2.69 15.80
CA HIS A 18 5.91 -3.76 14.82
C HIS A 18 6.78 -3.26 13.64
N PRO A 19 7.81 -4.00 13.20
CA PRO A 19 8.71 -3.53 12.13
C PRO A 19 7.99 -3.06 10.86
N ARG A 20 6.93 -3.79 10.45
CA ARG A 20 6.07 -3.40 9.31
C ARG A 20 5.31 -2.09 9.50
N PHE A 21 4.98 -1.73 10.73
CA PHE A 21 4.31 -0.47 11.04
C PHE A 21 5.28 0.70 10.90
N VAL A 22 6.50 0.53 11.42
CA VAL A 22 7.59 1.51 11.25
C VAL A 22 7.94 1.68 9.77
N GLU A 23 8.07 0.57 9.04
CA GLU A 23 8.31 0.59 7.60
C GLU A 23 7.19 1.30 6.85
N ALA A 24 5.92 1.03 7.18
CA ALA A 24 4.77 1.70 6.55
C ALA A 24 4.73 3.21 6.85
N LEU A 25 5.12 3.63 8.07
CA LEU A 25 5.25 5.05 8.41
C LEU A 25 6.36 5.73 7.62
N GLN A 26 7.56 5.15 7.60
CA GLN A 26 8.69 5.67 6.83
C GLN A 26 8.36 5.77 5.34
N LYS A 27 7.66 4.76 4.79
CA LYS A 27 7.20 4.78 3.40
C LYS A 27 6.15 5.84 3.14
N GLN A 28 5.30 6.16 4.11
CA GLN A 28 4.34 7.26 3.97
C GLN A 28 5.06 8.61 3.89
N ASP A 29 5.96 8.89 4.83
CA ASP A 29 6.70 10.16 4.87
C ASP A 29 7.59 10.31 3.62
N GLN A 30 8.20 9.20 3.17
CA GLN A 30 8.97 9.17 1.91
C GLN A 30 8.09 9.55 0.72
N VAL A 31 6.89 8.98 0.59
CA VAL A 31 5.97 9.28 -0.52
C VAL A 31 5.51 10.74 -0.47
N GLU A 32 5.23 11.27 0.71
CA GLU A 32 4.83 12.68 0.89
C GLU A 32 5.93 13.63 0.41
N TYR A 33 7.18 13.36 0.77
CA TYR A 33 8.33 14.12 0.26
C TYR A 33 8.45 14.02 -1.27
N LEU A 34 8.32 12.83 -1.85
CA LEU A 34 8.39 12.68 -3.32
C LEU A 34 7.27 13.46 -4.02
N LEU A 35 6.07 13.49 -3.43
CA LEU A 35 4.95 14.27 -3.96
C LEU A 35 5.24 15.78 -3.88
N ASP A 36 5.82 16.26 -2.79
CA ASP A 36 6.19 17.66 -2.65
C ASP A 36 7.22 18.07 -3.72
N VAL A 37 8.23 17.22 -3.99
CA VAL A 37 9.19 17.47 -5.08
C VAL A 37 8.49 17.47 -6.45
N LEU A 38 7.58 16.51 -6.71
CA LEU A 38 6.83 16.47 -7.98
C LEU A 38 5.91 17.69 -8.19
N LEU A 39 5.34 18.23 -7.13
CA LEU A 39 4.40 19.36 -7.20
C LEU A 39 5.16 20.69 -7.23
N PHE A 40 6.15 20.86 -6.36
CA PHE A 40 6.74 22.17 -6.04
C PHE A 40 8.23 22.28 -6.36
N GLY A 41 8.93 21.18 -6.65
CA GLY A 41 10.36 21.19 -6.98
C GLY A 41 10.69 21.90 -8.30
N GLU A 42 11.99 22.08 -8.55
CA GLU A 42 12.46 22.60 -9.82
C GLU A 42 12.28 21.58 -10.96
N THR A 43 12.26 22.04 -12.21
CA THR A 43 12.08 21.17 -13.38
C THR A 43 13.15 20.06 -13.44
N GLU A 44 14.38 20.38 -13.04
CA GLU A 44 15.48 19.41 -13.01
C GLU A 44 15.26 18.34 -11.92
N GLU A 45 14.86 18.75 -10.71
CA GLU A 45 14.55 17.82 -9.61
C GLU A 45 13.38 16.90 -9.97
N LYS A 46 12.34 17.44 -10.63
CA LYS A 46 11.20 16.66 -11.13
C LYS A 46 11.62 15.65 -12.19
N ALA A 47 12.48 16.05 -13.13
CA ALA A 47 12.96 15.18 -14.20
C ALA A 47 13.85 14.05 -13.65
N ALA A 48 14.72 14.37 -12.69
CA ALA A 48 15.54 13.38 -11.97
C ALA A 48 14.64 12.39 -11.21
N LEU A 49 13.65 12.90 -10.48
CA LEU A 49 12.74 12.07 -9.70
C LEU A 49 11.91 11.10 -10.57
N ILE A 50 11.38 11.58 -11.71
CA ILE A 50 10.66 10.72 -12.68
C ILE A 50 11.59 9.66 -13.27
N THR A 51 12.85 10.01 -13.54
CA THR A 51 13.83 9.07 -14.10
C THR A 51 14.19 7.97 -13.09
N ASP A 52 14.46 8.37 -11.85
CA ASP A 52 14.92 7.47 -10.80
C ASP A 52 13.81 6.58 -10.24
N TYR A 53 12.61 7.12 -10.04
CA TYR A 53 11.52 6.42 -9.36
C TYR A 53 10.35 6.02 -10.29
N GLY A 54 10.27 6.56 -11.52
CA GLY A 54 9.13 6.31 -12.40
C GLY A 54 8.94 4.83 -12.75
N LYS A 55 10.04 4.08 -12.95
CA LYS A 55 9.98 2.63 -13.20
C LYS A 55 9.45 1.85 -11.99
N ASP A 56 9.88 2.23 -10.79
CA ASP A 56 9.46 1.58 -9.56
C ASP A 56 7.98 1.83 -9.28
N VAL A 57 7.48 3.03 -9.56
CA VAL A 57 6.04 3.36 -9.45
C VAL A 57 5.21 2.50 -10.41
N ILE A 58 5.62 2.37 -11.67
CA ILE A 58 4.90 1.52 -12.66
C ILE A 58 4.88 0.05 -12.20
N GLN A 59 6.00 -0.46 -11.70
CA GLN A 59 6.07 -1.83 -11.17
C GLN A 59 5.18 -2.00 -9.93
N LEU A 60 5.15 -1.01 -9.05
CA LEU A 60 4.31 -1.01 -7.86
C LEU A 60 2.83 -1.02 -8.23
N GLU A 61 2.41 -0.17 -9.17
CA GLU A 61 1.04 -0.14 -9.70
C GLU A 61 0.62 -1.49 -10.25
N LYS A 62 1.48 -2.13 -11.06
CA LYS A 62 1.22 -3.47 -11.59
C LYS A 62 1.00 -4.50 -10.47
N ARG A 63 1.89 -4.54 -9.48
CA ARG A 63 1.78 -5.46 -8.33
C ARG A 63 0.53 -5.19 -7.50
N MET A 64 0.14 -3.93 -7.32
CA MET A 64 -1.09 -3.56 -6.63
C MET A 64 -2.33 -4.05 -7.39
N ALA A 65 -2.36 -3.91 -8.72
CA ALA A 65 -3.44 -4.42 -9.56
C ALA A 65 -3.56 -5.95 -9.50
N GLU A 66 -2.43 -6.67 -9.54
CA GLU A 66 -2.38 -8.12 -9.38
C GLU A 66 -2.91 -8.57 -8.02
N LEU A 67 -2.50 -7.89 -6.93
CA LEU A 67 -2.98 -8.18 -5.58
C LEU A 67 -4.48 -7.90 -5.43
N ALA A 68 -4.97 -6.80 -6.00
CA ALA A 68 -6.39 -6.46 -6.01
C ALA A 68 -7.22 -7.52 -6.76
N ALA A 69 -6.74 -7.95 -7.93
CA ALA A 69 -7.38 -9.01 -8.71
C ALA A 69 -7.40 -10.35 -7.97
N ALA A 70 -6.30 -10.73 -7.31
CA ALA A 70 -6.23 -11.95 -6.50
C ALA A 70 -7.20 -11.91 -5.31
N ASN A 71 -7.31 -10.76 -4.63
CA ASN A 71 -8.27 -10.57 -3.55
C ASN A 71 -9.73 -10.68 -4.04
N ALA A 72 -10.06 -10.05 -5.17
CA ALA A 72 -11.39 -10.13 -5.78
C ALA A 72 -11.75 -11.57 -6.23
N ALA A 73 -10.78 -12.31 -6.78
CA ALA A 73 -10.98 -13.71 -7.13
C ALA A 73 -11.20 -14.59 -5.89
N ARG A 74 -10.49 -14.32 -4.78
CA ARG A 74 -10.65 -15.04 -3.51
C ARG A 74 -12.03 -14.80 -2.89
N THR A 75 -12.52 -13.56 -2.88
CA THR A 75 -13.85 -13.24 -2.35
C THR A 75 -14.95 -13.87 -3.20
N LYS A 76 -14.83 -13.88 -4.54
CA LYS A 76 -15.77 -14.57 -5.43
C LYS A 76 -15.83 -16.08 -5.16
N LYS A 77 -14.67 -16.76 -5.03
CA LYS A 77 -14.61 -18.20 -4.72
C LYS A 77 -15.20 -18.54 -3.34
N HIS A 78 -15.10 -17.64 -2.37
CA HIS A 78 -15.72 -17.82 -1.06
C HIS A 78 -17.25 -17.70 -1.18
N HIS A 79 -17.74 -16.70 -1.91
CA HIS A 79 -19.16 -16.48 -2.13
C HIS A 79 -19.84 -17.64 -2.89
N GLU A 80 -19.21 -18.15 -3.96
CA GLU A 80 -19.72 -19.30 -4.71
C GLU A 80 -19.75 -20.60 -3.88
N ARG A 81 -18.76 -20.82 -3.00
CA ARG A 81 -18.75 -21.98 -2.09
C ARG A 81 -19.84 -21.91 -1.02
N HIS A 82 -20.13 -20.72 -0.50
CA HIS A 82 -21.22 -20.51 0.44
C HIS A 82 -22.61 -20.59 -0.23
N ALA A 83 -22.73 -20.21 -1.49
CA ALA A 83 -23.98 -20.34 -2.25
C ALA A 83 -24.30 -21.79 -2.67
N ALA A 84 -23.29 -22.66 -2.75
CA ALA A 84 -23.43 -24.05 -3.19
C ALA A 84 -23.64 -25.08 -2.05
N ALA A 85 -23.66 -24.66 -0.78
CA ALA A 85 -24.04 -25.50 0.34
C ALA A 85 -25.49 -25.19 0.74
N PRO A 86 -26.49 -26.07 0.46
CA PRO A 86 -27.83 -25.90 0.98
C PRO A 86 -27.87 -26.29 2.46
N GLU A 87 -28.60 -25.50 3.25
CA GLU A 87 -29.02 -25.87 4.60
C GLU A 87 -29.88 -27.15 4.53
N HIS A 88 -29.47 -28.16 5.30
CA HIS A 88 -30.21 -29.41 5.53
C HIS A 88 -30.91 -29.35 6.89
#